data_AF-A0A847C887-F1
#
_entry.id   AF-A0A847C887-F1
#
_cell.length_a   1.000
_cell.length_b   1.000
_cell.length_c   1.000
_cell.angle_alpha   90.00
_cell.angle_beta   90.00
_cell.angle_gamma   90.00
#
_symmetry.space_group_name_H-M   'P 1'
#
loop_
_entity.id
_entity.type
_entity.pdbx_description
1 polymer ?
#
loop_
_entity_poly.entity_id
_entity_poly.type
_entity_poly.pdbx_seq_one_letter_code
_entity_poly.pdbx_strand_id
1 'polypeptide(L)' 'MKKFKKILCGGLVAAILSYIGLFLVFFFDLDGKFLYYVVGPFLIKHYDNMPRKDMTKSEYAMDAFPKYEYAQEEAR' A
#
# COMPACT_ATOMS: atom_id res chain seq x y z
N MET A 1 -26.25 -31.54 3.94
CA MET A 1 -25.22 -31.55 5.02
C MET A 1 -23.83 -32.01 4.58
N LYS A 2 -23.68 -33.07 3.77
CA LYS A 2 -22.35 -33.61 3.37
C LYS A 2 -21.45 -32.61 2.62
N LYS A 3 -22.02 -31.80 1.71
CA LYS A 3 -21.28 -30.75 0.98
C LYS A 3 -20.82 -29.61 1.89
N PHE A 4 -21.69 -29.17 2.81
CA PHE A 4 -21.37 -28.14 3.79
C PHE A 4 -20.28 -28.60 4.76
N LYS A 5 -20.36 -29.84 5.26
CA LYS A 5 -19.32 -30.45 6.10
C LYS A 5 -17.98 -30.58 5.37
N LYS A 6 -17.98 -30.91 4.07
CA LYS A 6 -16.76 -30.95 3.24
C LYS A 6 -16.13 -29.57 3.07
N ILE A 7 -16.93 -28.53 2.82
CA ILE A 7 -16.42 -27.15 2.69
C ILE A 7 -15.89 -26.65 4.04
N LEU A 8 -16.59 -26.90 5.13
CA LEU A 8 -16.15 -26.52 6.48
C LEU A 8 -14.86 -27.24 6.88
N CYS A 9 -14.79 -28.55 6.67
CA CYS A 9 -13.60 -29.34 6.97
C CYS A 9 -12.42 -28.94 6.05
N GLY A 10 -12.69 -28.72 4.76
CA GLY A 10 -11.69 -28.24 3.82
C GLY A 10 -11.17 -26.85 4.17
N GLY A 11 -12.05 -25.94 4.61
CA GLY A 11 -11.69 -24.61 5.07
C GLY A 11 -10.85 -24.64 6.34
N LEU A 12 -11.17 -25.50 7.31
CA LEU A 12 -10.37 -25.69 8.52
C LEU A 12 -8.98 -26.25 8.19
N VAL A 13 -8.88 -27.23 7.29
CA VAL A 13 -7.59 -27.77 6.86
C VAL A 13 -6.76 -26.69 6.14
N ALA A 14 -7.39 -25.90 5.26
CA ALA A 14 -6.72 -24.80 4.59
C ALA A 14 -6.23 -23.72 5.58
N ALA A 15 -7.03 -23.37 6.59
CA ALA A 15 -6.65 -22.43 7.63
C ALA A 15 -5.45 -22.94 8.44
N ILE A 16 -5.45 -24.21 8.86
CA ILE A 16 -4.34 -24.83 9.60
C ILE A 16 -3.07 -24.84 8.74
N LEU A 17 -3.17 -25.26 7.48
CA LEU A 17 -2.02 -25.29 6.57
C LEU A 17 -1.48 -23.88 6.30
N SER A 18 -2.36 -22.89 6.13
CA SER A 18 -1.94 -21.50 5.98
C SER A 18 -1.23 -20.98 7.23
N TYR A 19 -1.71 -21.34 8.42
CA TYR A 19 -1.09 -20.91 9.68
C TYR A 19 0.29 -21.54 9.87
N ILE A 20 0.43 -22.83 9.57
CA ILE A 20 1.73 -23.52 9.58
C ILE A 20 2.68 -22.89 8.56
N GLY A 21 2.21 -22.61 7.34
CA GLY A 21 3.01 -21.94 6.32
C GLY A 21 3.46 -20.55 6.76
N LEU A 22 2.55 -19.76 7.33
CA LEU A 22 2.85 -18.44 7.88
C LEU A 22 3.90 -18.54 9.00
N PHE A 23 3.72 -19.50 9.92
CA PHE A 23 4.65 -19.75 11.00
C PHE A 23 6.04 -20.07 10.46
N LEU A 24 6.18 -20.96 9.49
CA LEU A 24 7.48 -21.31 8.91
C LEU A 24 8.15 -20.10 8.26
N VAL A 25 7.40 -19.30 7.50
CA VAL A 25 7.94 -18.09 6.88
C VAL A 25 8.44 -17.13 7.97
N PHE A 26 7.62 -16.78 8.95
CA PHE A 26 8.02 -15.81 9.98
C PHE A 26 9.03 -16.33 11.01
N PHE A 27 9.05 -17.63 11.29
CA PHE A 27 9.96 -18.26 12.25
C PHE A 27 11.35 -18.50 11.67
N PHE A 28 11.47 -18.77 10.37
CA PHE A 28 12.78 -18.94 9.73
C PHE A 28 13.29 -17.65 9.08
N ASP A 29 12.41 -16.79 8.58
CA ASP A 29 12.74 -15.46 8.04
C ASP A 29 12.52 -14.36 9.09
N LEU A 30 13.04 -14.54 10.30
CA LEU A 30 12.91 -13.59 11.43
C LEU A 30 13.35 -12.16 11.05
N ASP A 31 14.36 -12.06 10.19
CA ASP A 31 14.92 -10.79 9.70
C ASP A 31 14.19 -10.25 8.46
N GLY A 32 13.22 -10.98 7.92
CA GLY A 32 12.52 -10.61 6.68
C GLY A 32 13.41 -10.58 5.44
N LYS A 33 14.61 -11.20 5.49
CA LYS A 33 15.59 -11.18 4.40
C LYS A 33 15.07 -11.92 3.17
N PHE A 34 14.39 -13.05 3.35
CA PHE A 34 13.78 -13.78 2.25
C PHE A 34 12.70 -12.93 1.57
N LEU A 35 11.80 -12.32 2.34
CA LEU A 35 10.79 -11.41 1.77
C LEU A 35 11.45 -10.19 1.11
N TYR A 36 12.50 -9.63 1.70
CA TYR A 36 13.20 -8.47 1.14
C TYR A 36 13.90 -8.78 -0.19
N TYR A 37 14.69 -9.85 -0.25
CA TYR A 37 15.47 -10.18 -1.45
C TYR A 37 14.64 -10.83 -2.55
N VAL A 38 13.58 -11.57 -2.20
CA VAL A 38 12.74 -12.24 -3.18
C VAL A 38 11.56 -11.36 -3.58
N VAL A 39 10.76 -10.87 -2.62
CA VAL A 39 9.54 -10.11 -2.91
C VAL A 39 9.84 -8.63 -3.22
N GLY A 40 10.84 -8.05 -2.55
CA GLY A 40 11.25 -6.65 -2.74
C GLY A 40 11.47 -6.25 -4.20
N PRO A 41 12.26 -6.99 -5.00
CA PRO A 41 12.48 -6.68 -6.42
C PRO A 41 11.19 -6.60 -7.26
N PHE A 42 10.19 -7.45 -6.97
CA PHE A 42 8.90 -7.41 -7.67
C PHE A 42 8.10 -6.16 -7.30
N LEU A 43 8.09 -5.83 -6.00
CA LEU A 43 7.40 -4.63 -5.51
C LEU A 43 8.04 -3.36 -6.06
N ILE A 44 9.37 -3.28 -6.09
CA ILE A 44 10.10 -2.15 -6.69
C ILE A 44 9.75 -2.05 -8.17
N LYS A 45 9.78 -3.17 -8.91
CA LYS A 45 9.45 -3.17 -10.34
C LYS A 45 8.04 -2.67 -10.62
N HIS A 46 7.07 -3.04 -9.78
CA HIS A 46 5.67 -2.71 -10.00
C HIS A 46 5.30 -1.31 -9.48
N TYR A 47 5.74 -0.95 -8.28
CA TYR A 47 5.32 0.28 -7.60
C TYR A 47 6.33 1.42 -7.78
N ASP A 48 7.62 1.14 -7.84
CA ASP A 48 8.63 2.21 -7.84
C ASP A 48 8.85 2.82 -9.24
N ASN A 49 8.58 2.04 -10.29
CA ASN A 49 8.61 2.49 -11.69
C ASN A 49 7.32 3.22 -12.13
N MET A 50 6.42 3.55 -11.20
CA MET A 50 5.26 4.34 -11.55
C MET A 50 5.70 5.78 -11.89
N PRO A 51 5.18 6.37 -12.98
CA PRO A 51 5.49 7.75 -13.31
C PRO A 51 5.02 8.65 -12.17
N ARG A 52 5.97 9.26 -11.46
CA ARG A 52 5.67 10.25 -10.43
C ARG A 52 5.40 11.58 -11.12
N LYS A 53 4.28 12.21 -10.80
CA LYS A 53 4.02 13.58 -11.23
C LYS A 53 5.11 14.47 -10.63
N ASP A 54 5.86 15.14 -11.49
CA ASP A 54 6.82 16.14 -11.07
C ASP A 54 6.05 17.35 -10.53
N MET A 55 6.06 17.49 -9.19
CA MET A 55 5.36 18.58 -8.50
C MET A 55 5.99 19.95 -8.79
N THR A 56 7.24 20.00 -9.25
CA THR A 56 7.89 21.26 -9.63
C THR A 56 7.41 21.80 -10.97
N LYS A 57 6.87 20.91 -11.82
CA LYS A 57 6.28 21.25 -13.13
C LYS A 57 4.76 21.34 -13.09
N SER A 58 4.14 21.01 -11.95
CA SER A 58 2.71 21.19 -11.81
C SER A 58 2.39 22.67 -11.65
N GLU A 59 1.73 23.23 -12.65
CA GLU A 59 1.20 24.59 -12.58
C GLU A 59 0.24 24.68 -11.38
N TYR A 60 0.52 25.60 -10.47
CA TYR A 60 -0.44 25.95 -9.43
C TYR A 60 -1.56 26.77 -10.08
N ALA A 61 -2.80 26.46 -9.73
CA ALA A 61 -3.98 27.20 -10.19
C ALA A 61 -4.10 28.59 -9.51
N MET A 62 -3.00 29.35 -9.44
CA MET A 62 -2.96 30.67 -8.83
C MET A 62 -3.84 31.67 -9.60
N ASP A 63 -3.93 31.50 -10.92
CA ASP A 63 -4.74 32.34 -11.80
C ASP A 63 -6.23 31.91 -11.85
N ALA A 64 -6.57 30.76 -11.26
CA ALA A 64 -7.96 30.27 -11.23
C ALA A 64 -8.83 30.96 -10.17
N PHE A 65 -8.23 31.73 -9.26
CA PHE A 65 -8.92 32.41 -8.18
C PHE A 65 -8.72 33.92 -8.27
N PRO A 66 -9.75 34.72 -7.92
CA PRO A 66 -9.61 36.18 -7.87
C PRO A 66 -8.55 36.56 -6.82
N LYS A 67 -7.73 37.56 -7.15
CA LYS A 67 -6.73 38.09 -6.21
C LYS A 67 -7.45 38.67 -5.00
N TYR A 68 -7.02 38.28 -3.81
CA TYR A 68 -7.54 38.85 -2.57
C TYR A 68 -6.97 40.26 -2.40
N GLU A 69 -7.83 41.27 -2.44
CA GLU A 69 -7.46 42.64 -2.10
C GLU A 69 -7.54 42.79 -0.59
N TYR A 70 -6.40 43.05 0.04
CA TYR A 70 -6.41 43.51 1.42
C TYR A 70 -7.01 44.92 1.43
N ALA A 71 -8.12 45.10 2.14
CA ALA A 71 -8.56 46.44 2.49
C ALA A 71 -7.39 47.10 3.22
N GLN A 72 -6.81 48.14 2.63
CA GLN A 72 -5.92 49.03 3.35
C GLN A 72 -6.82 49.72 4.38
N GLU A 73 -6.95 49.14 5.58
CA GLU A 73 -7.44 49.89 6.72
C GLU A 73 -6.50 51.09 6.84
N GLU A 74 -7.01 52.24 6.43
CA GLU A 74 -6.33 53.51 6.55
C GLU A 74 -5.91 53.64 8.00
N ALA A 75 -4.61 53.48 8.25
CA ALA A 75 -4.01 53.79 9.52
C ALA A 75 -4.16 55.30 9.71
N ARG A 76 -5.27 55.72 10.33
CA ARG A 76 -5.54 57.08 10.75
C ARG A 76 -6.03 57.13 12.17
#